data_AF-A0A7C3LFI6-F1
#
_entry.id   AF-A0A7C3LFI6-F1
#
_cell.length_a   1.000
_cell.length_b   1.000
_cell.length_c   1.000
_cell.angle_alpha   90.00
_cell.angle_beta   90.00
_cell.angle_gamma   90.00
#
_symmetry.space_group_name_H-M   'P 1'
#
loop_
_entity.id
_entity.type
_entity.pdbx_description
1 polymer ?
#
loop_
_entity_poly.entity_id
_entity_poly.type
_entity_poly.pdbx_seq_one_letter_code
_entity_poly.pdbx_strand_id
1 'polypeptide(L)'
;MFDPAELLALRERVRAQVQADRHVLSEIVADVRVLKGHVQRIYPRTTTAVALVAGDGGNNRLVFDPFYAQLVRVTDSYGKPLCLDVVSPTTDTDALSRRQFDGAGKPRTALGRMMQDLGVATLTELNPFIPAGHRVRTDPRSAPPGWVLIYRDLCEWAVLYERICYTRFGTDTLVIRDGLLRNTLFQGDLFTRWREKVEAAIERLWREDHRRVSLVGVAKRSKMLDRYALAIATEELFPPGQARYVRVPPEIQAKIYRGLATEEAAARAGATWRFHPGELYFAR
;
A
#
# COMPACT_ATOMS: atom_id res chain seq x y z
N MET A 1 -6.75 -31.99 16.12
CA MET A 1 -8.16 -31.71 16.47
C MET A 1 -8.19 -31.73 17.99
N PHE A 2 -8.66 -30.66 18.64
CA PHE A 2 -8.70 -30.61 20.11
C PHE A 2 -9.81 -31.51 20.65
N ASP A 3 -9.55 -32.19 21.77
CA ASP A 3 -10.55 -32.98 22.49
C ASP A 3 -11.59 -32.06 23.18
N PRO A 4 -12.88 -32.45 23.33
CA PRO A 4 -13.88 -31.61 23.99
C PRO A 4 -13.52 -31.13 25.40
N ALA A 5 -12.77 -31.92 26.19
CA ALA A 5 -12.30 -31.48 27.50
C ALA A 5 -11.20 -30.40 27.39
N GLU A 6 -10.33 -30.51 26.38
CA GLU A 6 -9.31 -29.50 26.07
C GLU A 6 -9.94 -28.18 25.63
N LEU A 7 -11.06 -28.22 24.90
CA LEU A 7 -11.79 -27.02 24.46
C LEU A 7 -12.35 -26.21 25.65
N LEU A 8 -12.86 -26.88 26.68
CA LEU A 8 -13.36 -26.21 27.89
C LEU A 8 -12.22 -25.54 28.67
N ALA A 9 -11.12 -26.26 28.88
CA ALA A 9 -9.94 -25.71 29.54
C ALA A 9 -9.34 -24.53 28.73
N LEU A 10 -9.32 -24.63 27.41
CA LEU A 10 -8.86 -23.57 26.52
C LEU A 10 -9.74 -22.32 26.64
N ARG A 11 -11.07 -22.48 26.68
CA ARG A 11 -12.01 -21.36 26.85
C ARG A 11 -11.76 -20.59 28.14
N GLU A 12 -11.53 -21.27 29.25
CA GLU A 12 -11.23 -20.62 30.53
C GLU A 12 -9.88 -19.89 30.50
N ARG A 13 -8.86 -20.49 29.90
CA ARG A 13 -7.54 -19.84 29.72
C ARG A 13 -7.64 -18.59 28.84
N VAL A 14 -8.38 -18.66 27.74
CA VAL A 14 -8.63 -17.49 26.87
C VAL A 14 -9.35 -16.40 27.65
N ARG A 15 -10.38 -16.72 28.44
CA ARG A 15 -11.10 -15.74 29.25
C ARG A 15 -10.19 -15.07 30.28
N ALA A 16 -9.40 -15.85 31.01
CA ALA A 16 -8.46 -15.33 32.00
C ALA A 16 -7.42 -14.38 31.36
N GLN A 17 -6.88 -14.75 30.20
CA GLN A 17 -5.94 -13.91 29.47
C GLN A 17 -6.59 -12.60 28.99
N VAL A 18 -7.80 -12.67 28.42
CA VAL A 18 -8.54 -11.46 27.99
C VAL A 18 -8.84 -10.53 29.17
N GLN A 19 -9.11 -11.08 30.36
CA GLN A 19 -9.29 -10.28 31.57
C GLN A 19 -7.99 -9.61 32.03
N ALA A 20 -6.87 -10.32 32.00
CA ALA A 20 -5.55 -9.75 32.31
C ALA A 20 -5.18 -8.61 31.32
N ASP A 21 -5.52 -8.79 30.04
CA ASP A 21 -5.22 -7.83 28.98
C ASP A 21 -6.27 -6.71 28.83
N ARG A 22 -7.22 -6.58 29.78
CA ARG A 22 -8.26 -5.54 29.77
C ARG A 22 -7.70 -4.12 29.69
N HIS A 23 -6.50 -3.91 30.21
CA HIS A 23 -5.80 -2.63 30.12
C HIS A 23 -5.53 -2.21 28.66
N VAL A 24 -5.22 -3.17 27.78
CA VAL A 24 -5.00 -2.96 26.34
C VAL A 24 -6.29 -2.45 25.68
N LEU A 25 -7.43 -3.09 25.98
CA LEU A 25 -8.74 -2.65 25.51
C LEU A 25 -9.08 -1.24 26.01
N SER A 26 -8.79 -0.96 27.27
CA SER A 26 -9.07 0.34 27.89
C SER A 26 -8.27 1.46 27.22
N GLU A 27 -7.01 1.18 26.84
CA GLU A 27 -6.16 2.10 26.10
C GLU A 27 -6.74 2.43 24.72
N ILE A 28 -7.09 1.40 23.91
CA ILE A 28 -7.61 1.63 22.55
C ILE A 28 -8.99 2.31 22.57
N VAL A 29 -9.79 2.06 23.61
CA VAL A 29 -11.06 2.75 23.82
C VAL A 29 -10.84 4.22 24.17
N ALA A 30 -9.88 4.52 25.05
CA ALA A 30 -9.54 5.91 25.39
C ALA A 30 -9.08 6.70 24.16
N ASP A 31 -8.25 6.09 23.31
CA ASP A 31 -7.81 6.68 22.04
C ASP A 31 -9.01 7.03 21.13
N VAL A 32 -9.95 6.09 20.94
CA VAL A 32 -11.13 6.29 20.09
C VAL A 32 -12.08 7.34 20.67
N ARG A 33 -12.22 7.43 21.99
CA ARG A 33 -13.09 8.43 22.64
C ARG A 33 -12.70 9.85 22.29
N VAL A 34 -11.40 10.14 22.22
CA VAL A 34 -10.89 11.47 21.85
C VAL A 34 -11.34 11.84 20.42
N LEU A 35 -11.56 10.86 19.55
CA LEU A 35 -11.97 11.11 18.16
C LEU A 35 -13.44 11.49 18.02
N LYS A 36 -14.32 11.15 18.98
CA LYS A 36 -15.78 11.33 18.86
C LYS A 36 -16.19 12.77 18.53
N GLY A 37 -15.57 13.75 19.17
CA GLY A 37 -15.84 15.17 18.96
C GLY A 37 -15.40 15.70 17.60
N HIS A 38 -14.62 14.93 16.84
CA HIS A 38 -14.04 15.33 15.56
C HIS A 38 -14.64 14.59 14.36
N VAL A 39 -15.64 13.74 14.58
CA VAL A 39 -16.30 13.00 13.50
C VAL A 39 -17.08 13.95 12.60
N GLN A 40 -16.77 13.93 11.32
CA GLN A 40 -17.38 14.77 10.29
C GLN A 40 -18.27 13.94 9.37
N ARG A 41 -19.32 14.57 8.84
CA ARG A 41 -20.17 13.97 7.81
C ARG A 41 -19.50 14.09 6.44
N ILE A 42 -19.57 13.03 5.65
CA ILE A 42 -19.20 13.06 4.24
C ILE A 42 -20.43 13.53 3.47
N TYR A 43 -20.30 14.67 2.79
CA TYR A 43 -21.32 15.18 1.88
C TYR A 43 -21.00 14.73 0.45
N PRO A 44 -21.98 14.23 -0.31
CA PRO A 44 -21.79 13.90 -1.72
C PRO A 44 -21.25 15.11 -2.49
N ARG A 45 -20.24 14.87 -3.33
CA ARG A 45 -19.65 15.86 -4.24
C ARG A 45 -19.57 15.24 -5.63
N THR A 46 -19.81 16.04 -6.66
CA THR A 46 -19.60 15.63 -8.05
C THR A 46 -18.18 16.00 -8.45
N THR A 47 -17.39 15.00 -8.84
CA THR A 47 -16.03 15.20 -9.36
C THR A 47 -15.67 14.04 -10.30
N THR A 48 -14.70 14.23 -11.18
CA THR A 48 -14.13 13.12 -11.94
C THR A 48 -13.29 12.28 -11.00
N ALA A 49 -13.59 10.98 -10.88
CA ALA A 49 -12.81 10.05 -10.08
C ALA A 49 -12.25 8.94 -10.97
N VAL A 50 -10.95 8.67 -10.85
CA VAL A 50 -10.28 7.57 -11.53
C VAL A 50 -9.67 6.68 -10.47
N ALA A 51 -10.22 5.47 -10.33
CA ALA A 51 -9.63 4.46 -9.48
C ALA A 51 -8.64 3.62 -10.30
N LEU A 52 -7.43 3.46 -9.78
CA LEU A 52 -6.46 2.52 -10.32
C LEU A 52 -6.57 1.24 -9.51
N VAL A 53 -6.78 0.15 -10.23
CA VAL A 53 -6.93 -1.18 -9.65
C VAL A 53 -5.89 -2.06 -10.33
N ALA A 54 -4.93 -2.54 -9.55
CA ALA A 54 -4.13 -3.68 -9.96
C ALA A 54 -5.03 -4.92 -9.96
N GLY A 55 -5.69 -5.23 -11.08
CA GLY A 55 -6.45 -6.46 -11.35
C GLY A 55 -6.97 -7.20 -10.11
N ASP A 56 -8.02 -6.66 -9.50
CA ASP A 56 -8.72 -7.18 -8.32
C ASP A 56 -9.71 -8.30 -8.69
N GLY A 57 -9.19 -9.36 -9.30
CA GLY A 57 -9.95 -10.56 -9.69
C GLY A 57 -9.26 -11.82 -9.19
N GLY A 58 -8.91 -11.84 -7.90
CA GLY A 58 -8.09 -12.90 -7.31
C GLY A 58 -6.60 -12.69 -7.60
N ASN A 59 -5.76 -13.36 -6.79
CA ASN A 59 -4.36 -13.50 -7.15
C ASN A 59 -4.32 -14.19 -8.53
N ASN A 60 -4.04 -13.43 -9.61
CA ASN A 60 -4.03 -13.93 -11.00
C ASN A 60 -2.77 -14.78 -11.24
N ARG A 61 -2.66 -15.82 -10.42
CA ARG A 61 -1.64 -16.82 -10.41
C ARG A 61 -2.15 -17.94 -11.29
N LEU A 62 -1.54 -18.09 -12.45
CA LEU A 62 -1.71 -19.26 -13.28
C LEU A 62 -0.73 -20.32 -12.77
N VAL A 63 -1.28 -21.39 -12.20
CA VAL A 63 -0.50 -22.55 -11.75
C VAL A 63 -0.82 -23.71 -12.66
N PHE A 64 0.18 -24.13 -13.40
CA PHE A 64 0.16 -25.36 -14.16
C PHE A 64 1.50 -26.03 -13.93
N ASP A 65 1.60 -26.91 -12.94
CA ASP A 65 2.87 -27.56 -12.54
C ASP A 65 3.61 -28.09 -13.79
N PRO A 66 4.88 -27.68 -14.05
CA PRO A 66 5.82 -26.92 -13.19
C PRO A 66 5.82 -25.40 -13.37
N PHE A 67 4.93 -24.85 -14.18
CA PHE A 67 4.83 -23.42 -14.47
C PHE A 67 4.02 -22.66 -13.41
N TYR A 68 4.67 -21.63 -12.89
CA TYR A 68 4.06 -20.58 -12.09
C TYR A 68 4.17 -19.28 -12.89
N ALA A 69 3.03 -18.68 -13.22
CA ALA A 69 2.99 -17.35 -13.80
C ALA A 69 2.10 -16.44 -12.95
N GLN A 70 2.64 -15.28 -12.58
CA GLN A 70 1.92 -14.16 -12.01
C GLN A 70 1.60 -13.18 -13.13
N LEU A 71 0.31 -13.02 -13.42
CA LEU A 71 -0.15 -11.94 -14.29
C LEU A 71 -0.17 -10.63 -13.48
N VAL A 72 0.54 -9.64 -13.98
CA VAL A 72 0.51 -8.27 -13.48
C VAL A 72 -0.35 -7.45 -14.43
N ARG A 73 -1.50 -6.99 -13.95
CA ARG A 73 -2.40 -6.13 -14.73
C ARG A 73 -2.83 -4.97 -13.86
N VAL A 74 -2.59 -3.75 -14.33
CA VAL A 74 -3.11 -2.52 -13.72
C VAL A 74 -4.04 -1.86 -14.72
N THR A 75 -5.27 -1.60 -14.28
CA THR A 75 -6.31 -0.97 -15.08
C THR A 75 -6.88 0.24 -14.35
N ASP A 76 -7.41 1.20 -15.10
CA ASP A 76 -8.27 2.23 -14.51
C ASP A 76 -9.71 1.72 -14.34
N SER A 77 -10.55 2.54 -13.71
CA SER A 77 -11.97 2.30 -13.48
C SER A 77 -12.80 2.19 -14.76
N TYR A 78 -12.26 2.58 -15.92
CA TYR A 78 -12.87 2.40 -17.24
C TYR A 78 -12.41 1.11 -17.93
N GLY A 79 -11.59 0.29 -17.26
CA GLY A 79 -11.07 -0.96 -17.78
C GLY A 79 -9.89 -0.81 -18.73
N LYS A 80 -9.35 0.40 -18.93
CA LYS A 80 -8.20 0.63 -19.80
C LYS A 80 -6.96 -0.02 -19.17
N PRO A 81 -6.26 -0.91 -19.89
CA PRO A 81 -5.01 -1.47 -19.39
C PRO A 81 -3.91 -0.40 -19.41
N LEU A 82 -3.31 -0.16 -18.25
CA LEU A 82 -2.20 0.79 -18.05
C LEU A 82 -0.87 0.07 -17.82
N CYS A 83 -0.92 -1.16 -17.31
CA CYS A 83 0.22 -2.06 -17.24
C CYS A 83 -0.28 -3.49 -17.47
N LEU A 84 0.47 -4.26 -18.26
CA LEU A 84 0.25 -5.69 -18.48
C LEU A 84 1.62 -6.36 -18.60
N ASP A 85 1.89 -7.32 -17.72
CA ASP A 85 3.13 -8.07 -17.70
C ASP A 85 2.91 -9.47 -17.11
N VAL A 86 3.87 -10.37 -17.34
CA VAL A 86 3.85 -11.73 -16.82
C VAL A 86 5.22 -12.05 -16.24
N VAL A 87 5.25 -12.43 -14.96
CA VAL A 87 6.47 -12.81 -14.25
C VAL A 87 6.29 -14.12 -13.52
N SER A 88 7.38 -14.81 -13.24
CA SER A 88 7.44 -16.02 -12.40
C SER A 88 8.46 -15.81 -11.29
N PRO A 89 8.41 -16.58 -10.19
CA PRO A 89 9.46 -16.59 -9.17
C PRO A 89 10.88 -16.80 -9.74
N THR A 90 11.00 -17.46 -10.89
CA THR A 90 12.24 -17.77 -11.61
C THR A 90 12.60 -16.76 -12.70
N THR A 91 11.85 -15.65 -12.83
CA THR A 91 12.13 -14.62 -13.83
C THR A 91 13.40 -13.86 -13.48
N ASP A 92 14.32 -13.74 -14.45
CA ASP A 92 15.53 -12.93 -14.31
C ASP A 92 15.17 -11.45 -14.13
N THR A 93 15.40 -10.95 -12.92
CA THR A 93 15.05 -9.57 -12.51
C THR A 93 15.97 -8.52 -13.14
N ASP A 94 17.20 -8.86 -13.54
CA ASP A 94 18.07 -7.94 -14.29
C ASP A 94 17.50 -7.76 -15.70
N ALA A 95 17.07 -8.87 -16.32
CA ALA A 95 16.41 -8.82 -17.61
C ALA A 95 15.06 -8.07 -17.52
N LEU A 96 14.30 -8.28 -16.44
CA LEU A 96 13.04 -7.58 -16.19
C LEU A 96 13.26 -6.07 -15.99
N SER A 97 14.33 -5.67 -15.31
CA SER A 97 14.72 -4.27 -15.14
C SER A 97 15.05 -3.62 -16.48
N ARG A 98 15.85 -4.30 -17.33
CA ARG A 98 16.20 -3.80 -18.67
C ARG A 98 14.97 -3.64 -19.58
N ARG A 99 13.97 -4.52 -19.47
CA ARG A 99 12.73 -4.43 -20.27
C ARG A 99 11.91 -3.17 -20.02
N GLN A 100 12.16 -2.44 -18.94
CA GLN A 100 11.49 -1.17 -18.63
C GLN A 100 11.99 -0.02 -19.52
N PHE A 101 13.12 -0.21 -20.21
CA PHE A 101 13.78 0.78 -21.06
C PHE A 101 13.87 0.27 -22.51
N ASP A 102 14.03 1.19 -23.47
CA ASP A 102 14.37 0.87 -24.85
C ASP A 102 15.89 0.78 -25.06
N GLY A 103 16.30 0.49 -26.31
CA GLY A 103 17.72 0.37 -26.66
C GLY A 103 18.54 1.67 -26.52
N ALA A 104 17.88 2.82 -26.41
CA ALA A 104 18.52 4.11 -26.16
C ALA A 104 18.53 4.48 -24.66
N GLY A 105 18.03 3.59 -23.78
CA GLY A 105 17.92 3.84 -22.35
C GLY A 105 16.75 4.74 -21.96
N LYS A 106 15.82 5.04 -22.88
CA LYS A 106 14.62 5.83 -22.59
C LYS A 106 13.55 4.92 -21.97
N PRO A 107 12.80 5.38 -20.97
CA PRO A 107 11.76 4.57 -20.35
C PRO A 107 10.64 4.27 -21.35
N ARG A 108 10.32 2.98 -21.46
CA ARG A 108 9.24 2.45 -22.30
C ARG A 108 7.95 2.19 -21.50
N THR A 109 8.09 1.93 -20.20
CA THR A 109 6.98 1.60 -19.29
C THR A 109 6.83 2.66 -18.20
N ALA A 110 5.67 2.69 -17.55
CA ALA A 110 5.44 3.52 -16.36
C ALA A 110 6.49 3.25 -15.26
N LEU A 111 6.85 1.97 -15.07
CA LEU A 111 7.87 1.55 -14.11
C LEU A 111 9.25 2.08 -14.51
N GLY A 112 9.62 2.01 -15.79
CA GLY A 112 10.86 2.59 -16.29
C GLY A 112 10.93 4.10 -16.06
N ARG A 113 9.83 4.83 -16.25
CA ARG A 113 9.78 6.28 -15.97
C ARG A 113 10.00 6.57 -14.50
N MET A 114 9.29 5.84 -13.63
CA MET A 114 9.47 5.98 -12.18
C MET A 114 10.91 5.65 -11.77
N MET A 115 11.49 4.57 -12.29
CA MET A 115 12.88 4.20 -12.04
C MET A 115 13.87 5.29 -12.47
N GLN A 116 13.72 5.81 -13.69
CA GLN A 116 14.55 6.89 -14.21
C GLN A 116 14.48 8.14 -13.32
N ASP A 117 13.28 8.58 -12.96
CA ASP A 117 13.09 9.78 -12.14
C ASP A 117 13.64 9.62 -10.73
N LEU A 118 13.55 8.41 -10.18
CA LEU A 118 14.13 8.05 -8.89
C LEU A 118 15.63 7.76 -8.96
N GLY A 119 16.23 7.75 -10.16
CA GLY A 119 17.67 7.55 -10.36
C GLY A 119 18.12 6.12 -10.04
N VAL A 120 17.29 5.12 -10.30
CA VAL A 120 17.58 3.70 -10.09
C VAL A 120 17.54 2.94 -11.41
N ALA A 121 18.41 1.94 -11.56
CA ALA A 121 18.55 1.15 -12.78
C ALA A 121 17.96 -0.26 -12.64
N THR A 122 17.85 -0.78 -11.41
CA THR A 122 17.42 -2.15 -11.16
C THR A 122 16.23 -2.24 -10.21
N LEU A 123 15.43 -3.31 -10.31
CA LEU A 123 14.31 -3.55 -9.41
C LEU A 123 14.75 -3.82 -7.96
N THR A 124 15.96 -4.39 -7.78
CA THR A 124 16.53 -4.61 -6.45
C THR A 124 16.89 -3.29 -5.76
N GLU A 125 17.31 -2.26 -6.51
CA GLU A 125 17.51 -0.91 -5.97
C GLU A 125 16.20 -0.23 -5.55
N LEU A 126 15.09 -0.53 -6.24
CA LEU A 126 13.76 -0.07 -5.81
C LEU A 126 13.31 -0.76 -4.52
N ASN A 127 13.52 -2.07 -4.43
CA ASN A 127 13.09 -2.88 -3.29
C ASN A 127 14.10 -4.03 -3.02
N PRO A 128 14.70 -4.10 -1.82
CA PRO A 128 15.73 -5.10 -1.51
C PRO A 128 15.21 -6.53 -1.40
N PHE A 129 13.88 -6.74 -1.29
CA PHE A 129 13.26 -8.05 -1.30
C PHE A 129 13.08 -8.63 -2.71
N ILE A 130 13.28 -7.82 -3.76
CA ILE A 130 13.37 -8.34 -5.13
C ILE A 130 14.79 -8.90 -5.34
N PRO A 131 14.93 -10.21 -5.60
CA PRO A 131 16.24 -10.83 -5.73
C PRO A 131 17.00 -10.25 -6.93
N ALA A 132 18.31 -10.10 -6.81
CA ALA A 132 19.15 -9.75 -7.95
C ALA A 132 19.12 -10.85 -9.02
N GLY A 133 19.21 -10.49 -10.30
CA GLY A 133 18.99 -11.46 -11.39
C GLY A 133 20.03 -12.56 -11.41
N HIS A 134 21.28 -12.28 -11.00
CA HIS A 134 22.32 -13.31 -10.87
C HIS A 134 21.87 -14.45 -9.93
N ARG A 135 21.24 -14.13 -8.81
CA ARG A 135 20.78 -15.11 -7.82
C ARG A 135 19.66 -15.97 -8.39
N VAL A 136 18.73 -15.36 -9.12
CA VAL A 136 17.65 -16.10 -9.79
C VAL A 136 18.20 -17.03 -10.88
N ARG A 137 19.26 -16.62 -11.60
CA ARG A 137 19.90 -17.45 -12.63
C ARG A 137 20.68 -18.63 -12.05
N THR A 138 21.38 -18.45 -10.93
CA THR A 138 22.27 -19.48 -10.36
C THR A 138 21.56 -20.43 -9.40
N ASP A 139 20.65 -19.91 -8.57
CA ASP A 139 19.85 -20.72 -7.65
C ASP A 139 18.43 -20.16 -7.53
N PRO A 140 17.56 -20.49 -8.50
CA PRO A 140 16.17 -20.03 -8.51
C PRO A 140 15.39 -20.46 -7.25
N ARG A 141 15.79 -21.54 -6.58
CA ARG A 141 15.08 -22.05 -5.39
C ARG A 141 15.38 -21.23 -4.13
N SER A 142 16.51 -20.52 -4.11
CA SER A 142 16.86 -19.60 -3.02
C SER A 142 16.08 -18.28 -3.05
N ALA A 143 15.42 -17.96 -4.17
CA ALA A 143 14.70 -16.70 -4.34
C ALA A 143 13.30 -16.81 -3.69
N PRO A 144 12.94 -15.89 -2.76
CA PRO A 144 11.62 -15.93 -2.12
C PRO A 144 10.51 -15.72 -3.18
N PRO A 145 9.57 -16.67 -3.36
CA PRO A 145 8.61 -16.60 -4.47
C PRO A 145 7.65 -15.40 -4.37
N GLY A 146 7.51 -14.79 -3.18
CA GLY A 146 6.67 -13.63 -2.95
C GLY A 146 7.12 -12.33 -3.63
N TRP A 147 8.34 -12.26 -4.19
CA TRP A 147 8.83 -11.04 -4.84
C TRP A 147 7.97 -10.61 -6.05
N VAL A 148 7.29 -11.56 -6.70
CA VAL A 148 6.37 -11.25 -7.82
C VAL A 148 5.18 -10.38 -7.39
N LEU A 149 4.75 -10.47 -6.12
CA LEU A 149 3.71 -9.62 -5.56
C LEU A 149 4.24 -8.20 -5.31
N ILE A 150 5.49 -8.09 -4.86
CA ILE A 150 6.18 -6.80 -4.71
C ILE A 150 6.31 -6.12 -6.07
N TYR A 151 6.67 -6.86 -7.12
CA TYR A 151 6.73 -6.35 -8.48
C TYR A 151 5.37 -5.84 -8.98
N ARG A 152 4.28 -6.60 -8.72
CA ARG A 152 2.91 -6.15 -9.02
C ARG A 152 2.60 -4.82 -8.34
N ASP A 153 2.90 -4.69 -7.04
CA ASP A 153 2.64 -3.47 -6.30
C ASP A 153 3.47 -2.31 -6.86
N LEU A 154 4.76 -2.53 -7.18
CA LEU A 154 5.61 -1.52 -7.83
C LEU A 154 5.03 -1.05 -9.18
N CYS A 155 4.43 -1.94 -9.97
CA CYS A 155 3.76 -1.57 -11.21
C CYS A 155 2.54 -0.67 -10.96
N GLU A 156 1.77 -0.93 -9.90
CA GLU A 156 0.66 -0.06 -9.51
C GLU A 156 1.16 1.35 -9.10
N TRP A 157 2.18 1.41 -8.24
CA TRP A 157 2.81 2.67 -7.84
C TRP A 157 3.38 3.43 -9.04
N ALA A 158 3.98 2.73 -9.99
CA ALA A 158 4.51 3.32 -11.21
C ALA A 158 3.41 3.89 -12.12
N VAL A 159 2.28 3.19 -12.27
CA VAL A 159 1.14 3.69 -13.05
C VAL A 159 0.52 4.92 -12.38
N LEU A 160 0.38 4.93 -11.06
CA LEU A 160 -0.04 6.13 -10.31
C LEU A 160 0.92 7.30 -10.56
N TYR A 161 2.21 7.04 -10.48
CA TYR A 161 3.27 8.01 -10.70
C TYR A 161 3.23 8.61 -12.11
N GLU A 162 3.19 7.75 -13.14
CA GLU A 162 3.08 8.18 -14.54
C GLU A 162 1.81 8.99 -14.77
N ARG A 163 0.68 8.56 -14.20
CA ARG A 163 -0.60 9.22 -14.38
C ARG A 163 -0.60 10.64 -13.82
N ILE A 164 0.00 10.86 -12.65
CA ILE A 164 0.03 12.19 -12.02
C ILE A 164 1.14 13.07 -12.63
N CYS A 165 2.34 12.52 -12.82
CA CYS A 165 3.49 13.33 -13.21
C CYS A 165 3.51 13.67 -14.71
N TYR A 166 2.97 12.78 -15.56
CA TYR A 166 3.15 12.86 -17.01
C TYR A 166 1.85 12.97 -17.81
N THR A 167 0.68 12.89 -17.18
CA THR A 167 -0.59 13.08 -17.89
C THR A 167 -1.23 14.43 -17.55
N ARG A 168 -1.91 15.02 -18.53
CA ARG A 168 -2.80 16.16 -18.31
C ARG A 168 -4.20 15.68 -17.93
N PHE A 169 -4.90 16.48 -17.14
CA PHE A 169 -6.27 16.22 -16.70
C PHE A 169 -7.22 17.24 -17.34
N GLY A 170 -8.31 16.77 -17.95
CA GLY A 170 -9.31 17.64 -18.56
C GLY A 170 -10.16 18.41 -17.54
N THR A 171 -10.33 17.82 -16.36
CA THR A 171 -11.19 18.28 -15.25
C THR A 171 -10.50 18.05 -13.92
N ASP A 172 -11.02 18.68 -12.85
CA ASP A 172 -10.63 18.35 -11.48
C ASP A 172 -10.84 16.85 -11.25
N THR A 173 -9.78 16.17 -10.77
CA THR A 173 -9.73 14.70 -10.75
C THR A 173 -9.27 14.16 -9.40
N LEU A 174 -10.04 13.23 -8.84
CA LEU A 174 -9.65 12.41 -7.70
C LEU A 174 -9.05 11.09 -8.20
N VAL A 175 -7.75 10.89 -7.97
CA VAL A 175 -7.06 9.63 -8.23
C VAL A 175 -7.15 8.75 -6.98
N ILE A 176 -7.71 7.57 -7.13
CA ILE A 176 -7.94 6.63 -6.02
C ILE A 176 -7.04 5.41 -6.21
N ARG A 177 -6.26 5.07 -5.19
CA ARG A 177 -5.51 3.82 -5.08
C ARG A 177 -6.26 2.85 -4.17
N ASP A 178 -6.31 1.57 -4.54
CA ASP A 178 -6.70 0.50 -3.63
C ASP A 178 -5.55 0.15 -2.67
N GLY A 179 -5.73 0.51 -1.39
CA GLY A 179 -4.73 0.41 -0.33
C GLY A 179 -4.21 1.76 0.16
N LEU A 180 -3.50 1.75 1.29
CA LEU A 180 -2.96 2.97 1.91
C LEU A 180 -1.86 3.62 1.05
N LEU A 181 -1.75 4.95 1.10
CA LEU A 181 -0.59 5.68 0.54
C LEU A 181 0.66 5.61 1.45
N ARG A 182 0.81 4.52 2.18
CA ARG A 182 1.90 4.28 3.13
C ARG A 182 2.61 3.03 2.72
N ASN A 183 3.93 3.07 2.75
CA ASN A 183 4.68 2.05 2.06
C ASN A 183 5.96 1.62 2.75
N THR A 184 6.23 0.31 2.69
CA THR A 184 7.50 -0.34 3.03
C THR A 184 8.19 -0.93 1.78
N LEU A 185 7.65 -0.70 0.58
CA LEU A 185 8.12 -1.26 -0.67
C LEU A 185 9.33 -0.52 -1.26
N PHE A 186 9.53 0.75 -0.94
CA PHE A 186 10.65 1.51 -1.51
C PHE A 186 11.85 1.44 -0.57
N GLN A 187 13.04 1.26 -1.12
CA GLN A 187 14.30 1.30 -0.38
C GLN A 187 14.65 2.73 0.05
N GLY A 188 15.16 2.89 1.28
CA GLY A 188 15.74 4.14 1.75
C GLY A 188 14.80 5.34 1.63
N ASP A 189 15.26 6.39 0.97
CA ASP A 189 14.54 7.66 0.76
C ASP A 189 13.75 7.70 -0.56
N LEU A 190 13.71 6.61 -1.33
CA LEU A 190 13.08 6.58 -2.66
C LEU A 190 11.58 6.91 -2.59
N PHE A 191 10.88 6.51 -1.52
CA PHE A 191 9.48 6.89 -1.33
C PHE A 191 9.31 8.39 -1.07
N THR A 192 10.23 9.00 -0.33
CA THR A 192 10.22 10.44 -0.06
C THR A 192 10.42 11.20 -1.36
N ARG A 193 11.39 10.80 -2.18
CA ARG A 193 11.65 11.38 -3.51
C ARG A 193 10.48 11.17 -4.47
N TRP A 194 9.86 9.99 -4.44
CA TRP A 194 8.64 9.69 -5.21
C TRP A 194 7.53 10.67 -4.85
N ARG A 195 7.29 10.86 -3.54
CA ARG A 195 6.26 11.77 -3.04
C ARG A 195 6.53 13.20 -3.48
N GLU A 196 7.75 13.71 -3.27
CA GLU A 196 8.11 15.08 -3.61
C GLU A 196 7.84 15.38 -5.09
N LYS A 197 8.13 14.43 -5.98
CA LYS A 197 7.82 14.55 -7.40
C LYS A 197 6.32 14.56 -7.70
N VAL A 198 5.55 13.72 -7.00
CA VAL A 198 4.08 13.69 -7.13
C VAL A 198 3.44 14.98 -6.61
N GLU A 199 3.90 15.49 -5.47
CA GLU A 199 3.45 16.77 -4.89
C GLU A 199 3.79 17.94 -5.84
N ALA A 200 5.01 17.97 -6.36
CA ALA A 200 5.42 18.97 -7.35
C ALA A 200 4.58 18.88 -8.63
N ALA A 201 4.24 17.67 -9.09
CA ALA A 201 3.38 17.47 -10.25
C ALA A 201 1.94 17.96 -10.00
N ILE A 202 1.37 17.66 -8.83
CA ILE A 202 0.05 18.17 -8.43
C ILE A 202 0.04 19.70 -8.37
N GLU A 203 1.08 20.30 -7.78
CA GLU A 203 1.20 21.75 -7.72
C GLU A 203 1.35 22.37 -9.12
N ARG A 204 2.12 21.73 -10.00
CA ARG A 204 2.27 22.13 -11.40
C ARG A 204 0.93 22.08 -12.14
N LEU A 205 0.14 21.00 -11.99
CA LEU A 205 -1.19 20.86 -12.59
C LEU A 205 -2.16 21.97 -12.12
N TRP A 206 -2.04 22.40 -10.87
CA TRP A 206 -2.82 23.54 -10.37
C TRP A 206 -2.38 24.87 -10.97
N ARG A 207 -1.06 25.12 -11.03
CA ARG A 207 -0.49 26.39 -11.52
C ARG A 207 -0.63 26.57 -13.03
N GLU A 208 -0.37 25.52 -13.80
CA GLU A 208 -0.30 25.58 -15.27
C GLU A 208 -1.64 25.24 -15.93
N ASP A 209 -2.29 24.16 -15.48
CA ASP A 209 -3.50 23.64 -16.13
C ASP A 209 -4.80 24.12 -15.42
N HIS A 210 -4.67 24.77 -14.25
CA HIS A 210 -5.80 25.14 -13.37
C HIS A 210 -6.70 23.94 -13.06
N ARG A 211 -6.07 22.82 -12.71
CA ARG A 211 -6.75 21.57 -12.34
C ARG A 211 -6.41 21.16 -10.93
N ARG A 212 -7.43 20.85 -10.14
CA ARG A 212 -7.27 20.26 -8.81
C ARG A 212 -7.20 18.75 -8.96
N VAL A 213 -6.01 18.21 -8.74
CA VAL A 213 -5.78 16.77 -8.71
C VAL A 213 -5.45 16.34 -7.29
N SER A 214 -6.22 15.38 -6.78
CA SER A 214 -6.03 14.82 -5.44
C SER A 214 -5.72 13.34 -5.54
N LEU A 215 -4.79 12.85 -4.72
CA LEU A 215 -4.48 11.43 -4.59
C LEU A 215 -4.97 10.93 -3.23
N VAL A 216 -5.75 9.85 -3.22
CA VAL A 216 -6.22 9.18 -2.01
C VAL A 216 -5.99 7.68 -2.09
N GLY A 217 -5.58 7.07 -0.97
CA GLY A 217 -5.52 5.62 -0.82
C GLY A 217 -6.63 5.13 0.08
N VAL A 218 -7.40 4.14 -0.37
CA VAL A 218 -8.54 3.59 0.36
C VAL A 218 -8.24 2.14 0.71
N ALA A 219 -8.18 1.81 2.00
CA ALA A 219 -7.88 0.46 2.45
C ALA A 219 -9.03 -0.11 3.30
N LYS A 220 -9.55 -1.28 2.91
CA LYS A 220 -10.56 -2.03 3.69
C LYS A 220 -9.95 -2.82 4.83
N ARG A 221 -8.64 -3.06 4.79
CA ARG A 221 -7.86 -3.78 5.81
C ARG A 221 -6.57 -3.04 6.07
N SER A 222 -6.22 -2.87 7.33
CA SER A 222 -4.94 -2.33 7.78
C SER A 222 -4.73 -2.64 9.25
N LYS A 223 -3.48 -2.66 9.72
CA LYS A 223 -3.17 -2.83 11.15
C LYS A 223 -3.87 -1.79 12.04
N MET A 224 -4.13 -0.58 11.51
CA MET A 224 -4.93 0.45 12.18
C MET A 224 -6.38 0.04 12.36
N LEU A 225 -7.02 -0.45 11.29
CA LEU A 225 -8.38 -0.97 11.37
C LEU A 225 -8.45 -2.20 12.27
N ASP A 226 -7.51 -3.13 12.14
CA ASP A 226 -7.50 -4.37 12.93
C ASP A 226 -7.35 -4.09 14.43
N ARG A 227 -6.46 -3.17 14.82
CA ARG A 227 -6.25 -2.81 16.24
C ARG A 227 -7.44 -2.07 16.84
N TYR A 228 -8.05 -1.16 16.09
CA TYR A 228 -9.08 -0.26 16.61
C TYR A 228 -10.51 -0.70 16.29
N ALA A 229 -10.73 -1.76 15.50
CA ALA A 229 -12.05 -2.22 15.07
C ALA A 229 -13.03 -2.40 16.24
N LEU A 230 -12.60 -3.10 17.29
CA LEU A 230 -13.43 -3.33 18.48
C LEU A 230 -13.76 -2.01 19.19
N ALA A 231 -12.77 -1.13 19.40
CA ALA A 231 -12.97 0.15 20.05
C ALA A 231 -13.89 1.08 19.24
N ILE A 232 -13.73 1.13 17.92
CA ILE A 232 -14.60 1.89 16.99
C ILE A 232 -16.05 1.41 17.11
N ALA A 233 -16.26 0.10 17.20
CA ALA A 233 -17.58 -0.50 17.35
C ALA A 233 -18.18 -0.23 18.74
N THR A 234 -17.43 -0.50 19.81
CA THR A 234 -17.89 -0.31 21.21
C THR A 234 -18.18 1.15 21.53
N GLU A 235 -17.38 2.06 21.00
CA GLU A 235 -17.57 3.49 21.21
C GLU A 235 -18.56 4.12 20.21
N GLU A 236 -19.12 3.34 19.27
CA GLU A 236 -20.03 3.83 18.23
C GLU A 236 -19.50 5.06 17.50
N LEU A 237 -18.18 5.08 17.21
CA LEU A 237 -17.51 6.24 16.62
C LEU A 237 -18.20 6.70 15.33
N PHE A 238 -18.69 5.74 14.55
CA PHE A 238 -19.54 5.98 13.40
C PHE A 238 -20.91 5.36 13.66
N PRO A 239 -21.91 6.14 14.12
CA PRO A 239 -23.26 5.61 14.25
C PRO A 239 -23.85 5.29 12.86
N PRO A 240 -24.86 4.41 12.80
CA PRO A 240 -25.49 4.02 11.54
C PRO A 240 -26.12 5.21 10.80
N GLY A 241 -26.23 5.08 9.48
CA GLY A 241 -26.83 6.08 8.60
C GLY A 241 -25.81 6.71 7.65
N GLN A 242 -25.56 8.00 7.81
CA GLN A 242 -24.76 8.78 6.86
C GLN A 242 -23.27 8.46 6.94
N ALA A 243 -22.61 8.53 5.78
CA ALA A 243 -21.17 8.36 5.66
C ALA A 243 -20.42 9.42 6.47
N ARG A 244 -19.38 9.00 7.19
CA ARG A 244 -18.64 9.84 8.14
C ARG A 244 -17.15 9.52 8.09
N TYR A 245 -16.35 10.48 8.51
CA TYR A 245 -14.91 10.31 8.60
C TYR A 245 -14.35 11.06 9.80
N VAL A 246 -13.19 10.61 10.29
CA VAL A 246 -12.44 11.33 11.32
C VAL A 246 -10.95 11.17 11.07
N ARG A 247 -10.21 12.26 11.23
CA ARG A 247 -8.76 12.24 11.14
C ARG A 247 -8.20 11.42 12.28
N VAL A 248 -7.21 10.59 12.00
CA VAL A 248 -6.46 9.86 13.01
C VAL A 248 -5.25 10.71 13.42
N PRO A 249 -5.15 11.16 14.69
CA PRO A 249 -4.03 11.95 15.18
C PRO A 249 -2.69 11.19 15.10
N PRO A 250 -1.56 11.90 14.88
CA PRO A 250 -0.23 11.29 14.81
C PRO A 250 0.14 10.42 16.03
N GLU A 251 -0.34 10.79 17.21
CA GLU A 251 -0.08 10.10 18.48
C GLU A 251 -0.67 8.68 18.47
N ILE A 252 -1.92 8.55 17.99
CA ILE A 252 -2.62 7.27 17.84
C ILE A 252 -1.93 6.41 16.77
N GLN A 253 -1.51 7.03 15.66
CA GLN A 253 -0.76 6.32 14.63
C GLN A 253 0.55 5.76 15.16
N ALA A 254 1.32 6.56 15.91
CA ALA A 254 2.62 6.18 16.44
C ALA A 254 2.57 4.94 17.35
N LYS A 255 1.48 4.73 18.10
CA LYS A 255 1.29 3.55 18.96
C LYS A 255 1.30 2.23 18.17
N ILE A 256 0.76 2.22 16.96
CA ILE A 256 0.76 1.02 16.12
C ILE A 256 2.13 0.81 15.49
N TYR A 257 2.72 1.86 14.94
CA TYR A 257 3.97 1.71 14.18
C TYR A 257 5.19 1.49 15.07
N ARG A 258 5.18 1.90 16.35
CA ARG A 258 6.23 1.57 17.32
C ARG A 258 6.19 0.10 17.77
N GLY A 259 5.01 -0.49 17.97
CA GLY A 259 4.86 -1.88 18.40
C GLY A 259 5.24 -2.93 17.34
N LEU A 260 5.61 -2.51 16.12
CA LEU A 260 6.02 -3.37 15.01
C LEU A 260 7.54 -3.46 14.82
N ALA A 261 8.30 -2.66 15.57
CA ALA A 261 9.75 -2.73 15.55
C ALA A 261 10.21 -3.74 16.61
N THR A 262 10.55 -4.96 16.20
CA THR A 262 11.70 -5.59 16.85
C THR A 262 12.92 -4.71 16.54
N GLU A 263 13.80 -4.50 17.51
CA GLU A 263 14.99 -3.66 17.33
C GLU A 263 15.83 -4.09 16.11
N GLU A 264 15.81 -5.38 15.76
CA GLU A 264 16.45 -5.94 14.56
C GLU A 264 15.80 -5.48 13.23
N ALA A 265 14.47 -5.31 13.19
CA ALA A 265 13.78 -4.79 12.00
C ALA A 265 14.00 -3.29 11.83
N ALA A 266 14.09 -2.54 12.93
CA ALA A 266 14.42 -1.12 12.91
C ALA A 266 15.89 -0.86 12.51
N ALA A 267 16.81 -1.73 12.93
CA ALA A 267 18.24 -1.65 12.59
C ALA A 267 18.54 -2.03 11.13
N ARG A 268 17.88 -3.07 10.58
CA ARG A 268 18.05 -3.48 9.18
C ARG A 268 17.41 -2.53 8.17
N ALA A 269 16.36 -1.81 8.57
CA ALA A 269 15.55 -1.02 7.65
C ALA A 269 16.00 0.44 7.48
N GLY A 270 17.13 0.86 8.06
CA GLY A 270 17.76 2.17 7.78
C GLY A 270 16.76 3.33 7.68
N ALA A 271 16.22 3.79 8.81
CA ALA A 271 15.36 4.99 8.90
C ALA A 271 14.02 5.01 8.10
N THR A 272 13.56 3.89 7.53
CA THR A 272 12.33 3.86 6.71
C THR A 272 10.99 4.00 7.46
N TRP A 273 10.96 3.90 8.79
CA TRP A 273 9.71 4.03 9.57
C TRP A 273 9.32 5.48 9.90
N ARG A 274 10.13 6.47 9.52
CA ARG A 274 9.88 7.89 9.87
C ARG A 274 8.94 8.65 8.93
N PHE A 275 8.50 8.06 7.83
CA PHE A 275 7.71 8.79 6.84
C PHE A 275 6.36 8.12 6.61
N HIS A 276 5.35 8.65 7.29
CA HIS A 276 3.95 8.53 6.87
C HIS A 276 3.52 9.88 6.29
N PRO A 277 3.77 10.15 5.01
CA PRO A 277 3.27 11.36 4.39
C PRO A 277 1.75 11.34 4.36
N GLY A 278 1.16 12.52 4.55
CA GLY A 278 -0.27 12.73 4.41
C GLY A 278 -1.10 12.37 5.64
N GLU A 279 -2.36 12.78 5.58
CA GLU A 279 -3.32 12.60 6.65
C GLU A 279 -3.98 11.21 6.55
N LEU A 280 -4.21 10.57 7.69
CA LEU A 280 -4.94 9.31 7.77
C LEU A 280 -6.31 9.56 8.36
N TYR A 281 -7.31 8.88 7.82
CA TYR A 281 -8.68 8.97 8.27
C TYR A 281 -9.25 7.58 8.48
N PHE A 282 -10.08 7.44 9.52
CA PHE A 282 -11.10 6.40 9.53
C PHE A 282 -12.32 6.93 8.79
N ALA A 283 -12.99 6.07 8.02
CA ALA A 283 -14.22 6.40 7.33
C ALA A 283 -15.19 5.21 7.38
N ARG A 284 -16.49 5.52 7.42
CA ARG A 284 -17.60 4.58 7.30
C ARG A 284 -18.62 5.13 6.31
#